data_AF-A0A662GDH4-F1
#
_entry.id   AF-A0A662GDH4-F1
#
_cell.length_a   1.000
_cell.length_b   1.000
_cell.length_c   1.000
_cell.angle_alpha   90.00
_cell.angle_beta   90.00
_cell.angle_gamma   90.00
#
_symmetry.space_group_name_H-M   'P 1'
#
loop_
_entity.id
_entity.type
_entity.pdbx_description
1 polymer ?
#
loop_
_entity_poly.entity_id
_entity_poly.type
_entity_poly.pdbx_seq_one_letter_code
_entity_poly.pdbx_strand_id
1 'polypeptide(L)'
;MVRILDKVLSKVKPDYVVIWEDMCYKSGPLISPRLFEEFMLPNYKKVARLMRSKGVDIVMVDTDGNHTPITGLFLEGRVNCLTLSRLLQG
;
A
#
# COMPACT_ATOMS: atom_id res chain seq x y z
N MET A 1 1.95 -5.60 12.89
CA MET A 1 1.67 -6.02 11.49
C MET A 1 2.69 -7.02 10.96
N VAL A 2 3.93 -6.65 10.60
CA VAL A 2 4.91 -7.53 9.91
C VAL A 2 5.16 -8.86 10.64
N ARG A 3 5.24 -8.87 11.97
CA ARG A 3 5.39 -10.10 12.78
C ARG A 3 4.22 -11.09 12.63
N ILE A 4 3.01 -10.58 12.42
CA ILE A 4 1.82 -11.41 12.21
C ILE A 4 1.83 -11.96 10.79
N LEU A 5 2.12 -11.09 9.81
CA LEU A 5 2.26 -11.50 8.42
C LEU A 5 3.31 -12.60 8.26
N ASP A 6 4.49 -12.50 8.89
CA ASP A 6 5.53 -13.52 8.79
C ASP A 6 5.07 -14.89 9.32
N LYS A 7 4.28 -14.94 10.40
CA LYS A 7 3.68 -16.18 10.92
C LYS A 7 2.64 -16.79 9.98
N VAL A 8 1.91 -15.96 9.24
CA VAL A 8 0.94 -16.44 8.24
C VAL A 8 1.67 -16.94 7.00
N LEU A 9 2.64 -16.17 6.52
CA LEU A 9 3.46 -16.49 5.34
C LEU A 9 4.37 -17.71 5.55
N SER A 10 4.61 -18.14 6.78
CA SER A 10 5.29 -19.42 7.04
C SER A 10 4.40 -20.65 6.78
N LYS A 11 3.10 -20.44 6.56
CA LYS A 11 2.09 -21.50 6.36
C LYS A 11 1.44 -21.45 4.98
N VAL A 12 1.39 -20.28 4.36
CA VAL A 12 0.77 -20.06 3.04
C VAL A 12 1.64 -19.14 2.19
N LYS A 13 1.58 -19.32 0.87
CA LYS A 13 2.19 -18.41 -0.09
C LYS A 13 1.09 -17.76 -0.93
N PRO A 14 0.75 -16.48 -0.71
CA PRO A 14 -0.22 -15.79 -1.55
C PRO A 14 0.41 -15.39 -2.89
N ASP A 15 -0.42 -15.21 -3.91
CA ASP A 15 0.04 -14.72 -5.22
C ASP A 15 0.32 -13.21 -5.24
N TYR A 16 -0.37 -12.46 -4.38
CA TYR A 16 -0.23 -11.01 -4.21
C TYR A 16 -0.61 -10.58 -2.80
N VAL A 17 -0.25 -9.34 -2.43
CA VAL A 17 -0.75 -8.67 -1.22
C VAL A 17 -1.56 -7.45 -1.61
N VAL A 18 -2.61 -7.17 -0.85
CA VAL A 18 -3.36 -5.91 -0.92
C VAL A 18 -3.14 -5.13 0.38
N ILE A 19 -2.76 -3.87 0.25
CA ILE A 19 -2.75 -2.88 1.33
C ILE A 19 -4.03 -2.07 1.14
N TRP A 20 -4.98 -2.24 2.06
CA TRP A 20 -6.17 -1.41 2.09
C TRP A 20 -5.84 -0.05 2.74
N GLU A 21 -6.26 1.03 2.08
CA GLU A 21 -5.82 2.39 2.35
C GLU A 21 -7.00 3.36 2.18
N ASP A 22 -7.44 3.98 3.28
CA ASP A 22 -8.57 4.92 3.31
C ASP A 22 -8.14 6.31 3.81
N MET A 23 -7.31 6.98 3.01
CA MET A 23 -6.75 8.30 3.29
C MET A 23 -6.91 9.28 2.14
N CYS A 24 -7.32 8.84 0.95
CA CYS A 24 -7.52 9.71 -0.20
C CYS A 24 -9.00 9.97 -0.46
N TYR A 25 -9.37 11.24 -0.54
CA TYR A 25 -10.73 11.70 -0.91
C TYR A 25 -10.68 12.58 -2.16
N LYS A 26 -11.79 13.20 -2.55
CA LYS A 26 -11.91 14.01 -3.77
C LYS A 26 -10.78 15.05 -3.94
N SER A 27 -10.36 15.72 -2.87
CA SER A 27 -9.35 16.78 -2.94
C SER A 27 -7.92 16.28 -2.72
N GLY A 28 -7.71 15.00 -2.43
CA GLY A 28 -6.37 14.46 -2.19
C GLY A 28 -6.26 13.62 -0.92
N PRO A 29 -5.03 13.32 -0.48
CA PRO A 29 -4.77 12.63 0.78
C PRO A 29 -5.09 13.50 2.00
N LEU A 30 -5.52 12.88 3.11
CA LEU A 30 -5.74 13.51 4.41
C LEU A 30 -4.46 14.06 5.05
N ILE A 31 -3.30 13.52 4.65
CA ILE A 31 -1.98 13.96 5.09
C ILE A 31 -1.17 14.47 3.90
N SER A 32 -0.27 15.42 4.15
CA SER A 32 0.60 15.92 3.09
C SER A 32 1.54 14.82 2.57
N PRO A 33 2.02 14.90 1.32
CA PRO A 33 3.01 13.96 0.80
C PRO A 33 4.25 13.83 1.69
N ARG A 34 4.70 14.92 2.31
CA ARG A 34 5.81 14.91 3.29
C ARG A 34 5.50 14.04 4.50
N LEU A 35 4.29 14.15 5.06
CA LEU A 35 3.88 13.32 6.21
C LEU A 35 3.70 11.85 5.79
N PHE A 36 3.23 11.60 4.57
CA PHE A 36 3.16 10.24 4.03
C PHE A 36 4.57 9.64 3.92
N GLU A 37 5.52 10.38 3.37
CA GLU A 37 6.92 9.96 3.25
C GLU A 37 7.55 9.65 4.61
N GLU A 38 7.31 10.51 5.60
CA GLU A 38 7.88 10.36 6.95
C GLU A 38 7.26 9.17 7.71
N PHE A 39 5.94 9.03 7.68
CA PHE A 39 5.23 8.12 8.59
C PHE A 39 4.70 6.86 7.91
N MET A 40 4.25 6.94 6.65
CA MET A 40 3.58 5.83 5.97
C MET A 40 4.53 5.01 5.12
N LEU A 41 5.30 5.67 4.25
CA LEU A 41 6.21 5.03 3.30
C LEU A 41 7.17 3.98 3.93
N PRO A 42 7.76 4.20 5.12
CA PRO A 42 8.61 3.17 5.73
C PRO A 42 7.87 1.86 6.00
N ASN A 43 6.56 1.91 6.26
CA ASN A 43 5.75 0.73 6.52
C ASN A 43 5.37 -0.01 5.24
N TYR A 44 5.11 0.71 4.14
CA TYR A 44 4.95 0.11 2.81
C TYR A 44 6.21 -0.67 2.41
N LYS A 45 7.39 -0.03 2.56
CA LYS A 45 8.69 -0.67 2.29
C LYS A 45 8.92 -1.92 3.15
N LYS A 46 8.49 -1.93 4.42
CA LYS A 46 8.60 -3.12 5.31
C LYS A 46 7.73 -4.27 4.81
N VAL A 47 6.47 -4.00 4.44
CA VAL A 47 5.55 -5.03 3.91
C VAL A 47 6.07 -5.58 2.59
N ALA A 48 6.40 -4.70 1.63
CA ALA A 48 6.91 -5.13 0.34
C ALA A 48 8.20 -5.95 0.43
N ARG A 49 9.11 -5.58 1.35
CA ARG A 49 10.34 -6.36 1.61
C ARG A 49 10.03 -7.75 2.16
N LEU A 50 9.09 -7.87 3.10
CA LEU A 50 8.67 -9.16 3.64
C LEU A 50 8.01 -10.02 2.55
N MET A 51 7.11 -9.46 1.74
CA MET A 51 6.45 -10.22 0.66
C MET A 51 7.46 -10.72 -0.36
N ARG A 52 8.38 -9.85 -0.77
CA ARG A 52 9.46 -10.20 -1.70
C ARG A 52 10.36 -11.29 -1.16
N SER A 53 10.69 -11.28 0.14
CA SER A 53 11.50 -12.36 0.74
C SER A 53 10.79 -13.72 0.77
N LYS A 54 9.47 -13.75 0.56
CA LYS A 54 8.66 -14.96 0.39
C LYS A 54 8.33 -15.27 -1.07
N GLY A 55 8.91 -14.53 -2.02
CA GLY A 55 8.69 -14.71 -3.46
C GLY A 55 7.30 -14.25 -3.93
N VAL A 56 6.77 -13.19 -3.31
CA VAL A 56 5.52 -12.52 -3.70
C VAL A 56 5.87 -11.11 -4.18
N ASP A 57 5.65 -10.86 -5.47
CA ASP A 57 6.14 -9.64 -6.13
C ASP A 57 5.06 -8.58 -6.37
N ILE A 58 3.78 -8.96 -6.30
CA ILE A 58 2.65 -8.04 -6.53
C ILE A 58 2.24 -7.43 -5.19
N VAL A 59 2.39 -6.11 -5.08
CA VAL A 59 1.94 -5.29 -3.96
C VAL A 59 0.91 -4.31 -4.51
N MET A 60 -0.34 -4.60 -4.20
CA MET A 60 -1.48 -3.79 -4.59
C MET A 60 -1.87 -2.84 -3.46
N VAL A 61 -2.25 -1.61 -3.80
CA VAL A 61 -2.95 -0.72 -2.88
C VAL A 61 -4.37 -0.52 -3.37
N ASP A 62 -5.34 -0.66 -2.46
CA ASP A 62 -6.72 -0.23 -2.68
C ASP A 62 -6.86 1.16 -2.08
N THR A 63 -7.07 2.18 -2.91
CA THR A 63 -7.10 3.60 -2.52
C THR A 63 -8.29 4.30 -3.18
N ASP A 64 -8.95 5.16 -2.41
CA ASP A 64 -10.06 5.98 -2.84
C ASP A 64 -9.61 7.35 -3.40
N GLY A 65 -10.57 8.11 -3.94
CA GLY A 65 -10.35 9.54 -4.21
C GLY A 65 -9.16 9.90 -5.13
N ASN A 66 -8.52 11.04 -4.84
CA ASN A 66 -7.41 11.59 -5.61
C ASN A 66 -6.04 11.27 -4.97
N HIS A 67 -5.54 10.07 -5.23
CA HIS A 67 -4.21 9.61 -4.84
C HIS A 67 -3.03 10.25 -5.59
N THR A 68 -3.26 11.03 -6.65
CA THR A 68 -2.21 11.62 -7.53
C THR A 68 -1.06 12.28 -6.75
N PRO A 69 -1.29 13.04 -5.66
CA PRO A 69 -0.21 13.68 -4.90
C PRO A 69 0.78 12.70 -4.23
N ILE A 70 0.38 11.44 -4.03
CA ILE A 70 1.18 10.42 -3.34
C ILE A 70 1.49 9.19 -4.22
N THR A 71 1.05 9.15 -5.48
CA THR A 71 1.33 8.05 -6.41
C THR A 71 2.82 7.76 -6.53
N GLY A 72 3.67 8.79 -6.56
CA GLY A 72 5.13 8.61 -6.57
C GLY A 72 5.65 7.89 -5.33
N LEU A 73 5.08 8.19 -4.16
CA LEU A 73 5.44 7.54 -2.90
C LEU A 73 4.94 6.09 -2.84
N PHE A 74 3.79 5.77 -3.43
CA PHE A 74 3.37 4.37 -3.60
C PHE A 74 4.39 3.58 -4.43
N LEU A 75 4.82 4.11 -5.57
CA LEU A 75 5.84 3.48 -6.41
C LEU A 75 7.16 3.28 -5.64
N GLU A 76 7.60 4.28 -4.89
CA GLU A 76 8.80 4.18 -4.03
C GLU A 76 8.63 3.12 -2.91
N GLY A 77 7.40 2.98 -2.41
CA GLY A 77 6.97 1.93 -1.48
C GLY A 77 6.92 0.53 -2.09
N ARG A 78 7.25 0.39 -3.38
CA ARG A 78 7.19 -0.84 -4.19
C ARG A 78 5.76 -1.33 -4.47
N VAL A 79 4.79 -0.44 -4.41
CA VAL A 79 3.44 -0.70 -4.94
C VAL A 79 3.53 -0.74 -6.46
N ASN A 80 2.99 -1.78 -7.07
CA ASN A 80 3.01 -1.98 -8.52
C ASN A 80 1.62 -2.29 -9.10
N CYS A 81 0.58 -2.27 -8.25
CA CYS A 81 -0.80 -2.37 -8.66
C CYS A 81 -1.66 -1.42 -7.83
N LEU A 82 -2.65 -0.78 -8.44
CA LEU A 82 -3.61 0.10 -7.79
C LEU A 82 -5.01 -0.36 -8.14
N THR A 83 -5.84 -0.53 -7.12
CA THR A 83 -7.28 -0.65 -7.29
C THR A 83 -7.89 0.72 -7.03
N LEU A 84 -8.73 1.16 -7.97
CA LEU A 84 -9.47 2.42 -7.85
C LEU A 84 -10.91 2.09 -7.48
N SER A 85 -11.23 2.20 -6.20
CA SER A 85 -12.60 2.11 -5.72
C SER A 85 -13.34 3.40 -6.11
N ARG A 86 -14.15 3.30 -7.17
CA ARG A 86 -14.99 4.41 -7.68
C ARG A 86 -16.26 4.64 -6.85
N LEU A 87 -16.46 3.87 -5.77
CA LEU A 87 -17.73 3.75 -5.05
C LEU A 87 -17.99 4.86 -4.02
N LEU A 88 -16.97 5.65 -3.64
CA LEU A 88 -17.08 6.68 -2.60
C LEU A 88 -17.00 8.13 -3.13
N GLN A 89 -17.08 8.35 -4.45
CA GLN A 89 -16.99 9.68 -5.07
C GLN A 89 -18.34 10.28 -5.52
N GLY A 90 -19.46 9.74 -5.02
CA GLY A 90 -20.81 10.28 -5.21
C GLY A 90 -21.07 11.54 -4.39
#